data_AF-A0A9D2T1T5-F1
#
_entry.id   AF-A0A9D2T1T5-F1
#
_cell.length_a   1.000
_cell.length_b   1.000
_cell.length_c   1.000
_cell.angle_alpha   90.00
_cell.angle_beta   90.00
_cell.angle_gamma   90.00
#
_symmetry.space_group_name_H-M   'P 1'
#
loop_
_entity.id
_entity.type
_entity.pdbx_description
1 polymer ?
#
loop_
_entity_poly.entity_id
_entity_poly.type
_entity_poly.pdbx_seq_one_letter_code
_entity_poly.pdbx_strand_id
1 'polypeptide(L)'
;MSYRKQQRYRTCRGRCGQRRRRFRKTGVRLPAVIIGTVLILILCGRVILTGGIGGITGQAAESQAVETVASPDTSSGQQDSRAARSHQLKNAQEQEWNLLLVNPWNPMPENYEPELTYLRNGQAVDSRCYPELQQMMDDCRAAGFDPLICASYRTMEKQEALFEDKEARLIREGCPENEVEAEAAKVVAYPGTSEHQLGLALDIVDVSYQQLDTEQENTPVQQWLMKNSWKYGFVLRYPTDKSDITGIIYEPWHYRYVGKEAAAEMYENKLCLEEYLGIN
;
A
#
# COMPACT_ATOMS: atom_id res chain seq x y z
N MET A 1 -25.80 -22.09 9.15
CA MET A 1 -26.27 -20.76 8.69
C MET A 1 -25.37 -20.24 7.55
N SER A 2 -24.90 -21.08 6.62
CA SER A 2 -25.56 -21.71 5.46
C SER A 2 -25.94 -20.75 4.32
N TYR A 3 -25.03 -20.65 3.34
CA TYR A 3 -25.21 -20.49 1.88
C TYR A 3 -25.98 -19.27 1.32
N ARG A 4 -26.75 -18.53 2.13
CA ARG A 4 -27.55 -17.37 1.70
C ARG A 4 -26.80 -16.04 1.69
N LYS A 5 -25.65 -15.91 2.40
CA LYS A 5 -24.82 -14.69 2.36
C LYS A 5 -24.04 -14.56 1.04
N GLN A 6 -23.54 -15.67 0.47
CA GLN A 6 -22.76 -15.65 -0.79
C GLN A 6 -23.58 -15.28 -2.05
N GLN A 7 -24.91 -15.45 -2.05
CA GLN A 7 -25.74 -15.11 -3.21
C GLN A 7 -26.14 -13.63 -3.30
N ARG A 8 -26.08 -12.85 -2.21
CA ARG A 8 -26.42 -11.42 -2.24
C ARG A 8 -25.39 -10.58 -3.00
N TYR A 9 -24.12 -10.97 -2.98
CA TYR A 9 -23.05 -10.21 -3.65
C TYR A 9 -22.97 -10.37 -5.17
N ARG A 10 -23.69 -11.34 -5.75
CA ARG A 10 -23.67 -11.60 -7.21
C ARG A 10 -24.72 -10.84 -8.04
N THR A 11 -25.66 -10.11 -7.43
CA THR A 11 -26.84 -9.59 -8.15
C THR A 11 -26.97 -8.07 -8.26
N CYS A 12 -26.02 -7.28 -7.75
CA CYS A 12 -26.03 -5.81 -7.92
C CYS A 12 -25.27 -5.33 -9.19
N ARG A 13 -25.25 -6.13 -10.26
CA ARG A 13 -24.96 -5.66 -11.63
C ARG A 13 -26.25 -5.67 -12.42
N GLY A 14 -27.04 -4.60 -12.32
CA GLY A 14 -28.23 -4.46 -13.16
C GLY A 14 -29.10 -3.26 -12.84
N ARG A 15 -29.10 -2.29 -13.76
CA ARG A 15 -30.06 -1.16 -13.91
C ARG A 15 -29.77 0.11 -13.10
N CYS A 16 -28.76 0.86 -13.54
CA CYS A 16 -28.76 2.32 -13.37
C CYS A 16 -29.62 2.95 -14.49
N GLY A 17 -30.87 3.29 -14.14
CA GLY A 17 -31.76 4.07 -15.00
C GLY A 17 -31.60 5.56 -14.69
N GLN A 18 -31.05 6.32 -15.63
CA GLN A 18 -30.99 7.78 -15.58
C GLN A 18 -32.39 8.39 -15.41
N ARG A 19 -32.62 9.10 -14.30
CA ARG A 19 -33.67 10.13 -14.21
C ARG A 19 -33.11 11.41 -13.62
N ARG A 20 -32.80 12.36 -14.51
CA ARG A 20 -32.59 13.77 -14.18
C ARG A 20 -33.87 14.34 -13.54
N ARG A 21 -33.78 14.86 -12.32
CA ARG A 21 -34.81 15.73 -11.73
C ARG A 21 -34.21 17.11 -11.45
N ARG A 22 -34.86 18.14 -12.02
CA ARG A 22 -34.56 19.57 -11.84
C ARG A 22 -34.82 19.97 -10.38
N PHE A 23 -33.82 20.52 -9.70
CA PHE A 23 -34.01 21.20 -8.42
C PHE A 23 -34.54 22.63 -8.63
N ARG A 24 -35.65 22.94 -7.96
CA ARG A 24 -36.24 24.28 -7.86
C ARG A 24 -35.57 25.01 -6.69
N LYS A 25 -34.87 26.10 -6.96
CA LYS A 25 -34.31 27.00 -5.94
C LYS A 25 -35.46 27.70 -5.21
N THR A 26 -35.50 27.59 -3.88
CA THR A 26 -36.19 28.57 -3.03
C THR A 26 -35.19 29.06 -2.00
N GLY A 27 -34.91 30.35 -2.06
CA GLY A 27 -33.94 31.01 -1.20
C GLY A 27 -34.57 31.42 0.12
N VAL A 28 -33.78 31.34 1.18
CA VAL A 28 -34.02 32.05 2.44
C VAL A 28 -32.71 32.76 2.80
N ARG A 29 -32.81 34.06 3.05
CA ARG A 29 -31.68 34.97 3.36
C ARG A 29 -31.60 35.19 4.87
N LEU A 30 -30.39 34.97 5.43
CA LEU A 30 -29.63 35.69 6.48
C LEU A 30 -30.27 35.97 7.88
N PRO A 31 -29.48 36.11 8.98
CA PRO A 31 -28.41 37.11 9.10
C PRO A 31 -27.06 36.66 9.68
N ALA A 32 -26.07 37.51 9.42
CA ALA A 32 -24.67 37.43 9.81
C ALA A 32 -24.43 37.89 11.26
N VAL A 33 -23.45 37.26 11.93
CA VAL A 33 -22.81 37.78 13.16
C VAL A 33 -21.29 37.70 12.98
N ILE A 34 -20.65 38.81 13.34
CA ILE A 34 -19.27 39.23 13.10
C ILE A 34 -18.42 38.92 14.33
N ILE A 35 -17.33 38.16 14.22
CA ILE A 35 -16.11 38.21 15.07
C ILE A 35 -15.01 37.46 14.27
N GLY A 36 -13.79 37.91 13.98
CA GLY A 36 -12.99 39.08 14.27
C GLY A 36 -11.59 38.77 13.73
N THR A 37 -11.04 39.64 12.89
CA THR A 37 -9.75 39.52 12.20
C THR A 37 -8.57 39.75 13.15
N VAL A 38 -7.51 38.95 13.05
CA VAL A 38 -6.15 39.39 13.41
C VAL A 38 -5.18 39.01 12.29
N LEU A 39 -4.90 39.99 11.44
CA LEU A 39 -3.72 40.06 10.58
C LEU A 39 -2.69 40.92 11.31
N ILE A 40 -1.47 40.41 11.51
CA ILE A 40 -0.28 41.24 11.78
C ILE A 40 0.78 40.84 10.76
N LEU A 41 0.99 41.74 9.80
CA LEU A 41 2.13 41.81 8.89
C LEU A 41 3.25 42.57 9.61
N ILE A 42 4.50 42.09 9.56
CA ILE A 42 5.68 42.97 9.42
C ILE A 42 6.74 42.23 8.57
N LEU A 43 7.03 42.84 7.40
CA LEU A 43 8.19 42.61 6.54
C LEU A 43 9.49 43.09 7.21
N CYS A 44 10.60 42.41 6.91
CA CYS A 44 11.97 42.94 6.69
C CYS A 44 12.82 41.76 6.18
N GLY A 45 13.59 41.75 5.09
CA GLY A 45 13.94 42.72 4.06
C GLY A 45 14.65 41.95 2.92
N ARG A 46 14.74 42.58 1.73
CA ARG A 46 15.38 42.02 0.53
C ARG A 46 16.84 42.48 0.37
N VAL A 47 17.51 41.83 -0.59
CA VAL A 47 18.67 42.25 -1.42
C VAL A 47 20.03 41.93 -0.77
N ILE A 48 20.99 41.21 -1.39
CA ILE A 48 21.86 41.52 -2.57
C ILE A 48 22.46 40.17 -3.08
N LEU A 49 22.36 39.72 -4.35
CA LEU A 49 23.03 40.05 -5.63
C LEU A 49 24.47 39.49 -5.82
N THR A 50 24.74 39.00 -7.05
CA THR A 50 26.02 38.58 -7.71
C THR A 50 26.46 37.13 -7.45
N GLY A 51 26.99 36.32 -8.39
CA GLY A 51 27.36 36.45 -9.82
C GLY A 51 28.32 35.29 -10.20
N GLY A 52 28.42 34.94 -11.49
CA GLY A 52 29.43 34.03 -12.10
C GLY A 52 28.80 32.74 -12.69
N ILE A 53 28.67 32.53 -14.01
CA ILE A 53 29.62 32.45 -15.15
C ILE A 53 30.60 31.26 -15.06
N GLY A 54 30.48 30.35 -16.04
CA GLY A 54 31.41 29.25 -16.38
C GLY A 54 30.70 27.90 -16.35
N GLY A 55 30.37 27.20 -17.44
CA GLY A 55 30.87 27.26 -18.81
C GLY A 55 31.99 26.24 -19.02
N ILE A 56 31.69 24.93 -19.01
CA ILE A 56 32.52 23.89 -19.66
C ILE A 56 31.60 22.76 -20.15
N THR A 57 31.08 22.88 -21.38
CA THR A 57 30.54 21.76 -22.14
C THR A 57 31.70 21.09 -22.87
N GLY A 58 32.13 19.92 -22.38
CA GLY A 58 33.08 19.07 -23.08
C GLY A 58 32.41 18.41 -24.28
N GLN A 59 32.97 18.68 -25.46
CA GLN A 59 32.67 18.01 -26.72
C GLN A 59 32.95 16.50 -26.62
N ALA A 60 31.97 15.67 -26.93
CA ALA A 60 32.21 14.32 -27.41
C ALA A 60 32.51 14.42 -28.91
N ALA A 61 33.76 14.11 -29.28
CA ALA A 61 34.17 13.99 -30.67
C ALA A 61 33.77 12.61 -31.21
N GLU A 62 33.13 12.67 -32.37
CA GLU A 62 32.77 11.62 -33.29
C GLU A 62 34.04 10.99 -33.92
N SER A 63 34.05 9.68 -34.13
CA SER A 63 34.90 9.07 -35.17
C SER A 63 34.27 7.78 -35.67
N GLN A 64 33.85 7.84 -36.93
CA GLN A 64 33.48 6.73 -37.80
C GLN A 64 34.73 6.08 -38.42
N ALA A 65 34.67 4.77 -38.66
CA ALA A 65 35.25 4.01 -39.80
C ALA A 65 34.92 2.51 -39.57
N VAL A 66 33.89 1.92 -40.21
CA VAL A 66 33.82 1.33 -41.58
C VAL A 66 34.54 -0.02 -41.75
N GLU A 67 33.70 -1.02 -42.06
CA GLU A 67 33.88 -2.32 -42.75
C GLU A 67 34.90 -3.36 -42.24
N THR A 68 34.43 -4.59 -41.99
CA THR A 68 34.36 -5.65 -43.04
C THR A 68 33.52 -6.86 -42.60
N VAL A 69 32.70 -7.30 -43.55
CA VAL A 69 31.92 -8.53 -43.75
C VAL A 69 32.38 -9.80 -43.01
N ALA A 70 31.42 -10.46 -42.34
CA ALA A 70 31.26 -11.93 -42.36
C ALA A 70 29.90 -12.33 -41.74
N SER A 71 28.99 -12.87 -42.56
CA SER A 71 27.83 -13.64 -42.08
C SER A 71 28.31 -14.98 -41.49
N PRO A 72 27.62 -15.51 -40.47
CA PRO A 72 26.99 -16.81 -40.71
C PRO A 72 25.57 -16.95 -40.12
N ASP A 73 24.73 -17.64 -40.89
CA ASP A 73 23.63 -18.52 -40.51
C ASP A 73 22.89 -18.26 -39.19
N THR A 74 21.70 -17.65 -39.31
CA THR A 74 20.73 -17.53 -38.22
C THR A 74 19.69 -18.66 -38.32
N SER A 75 19.94 -19.75 -37.61
CA SER A 75 18.94 -20.78 -37.29
C SER A 75 19.07 -21.22 -35.82
N SER A 76 19.00 -20.24 -34.90
CA SER A 76 19.02 -20.50 -33.44
C SER A 76 17.91 -19.79 -32.65
N GLY A 77 17.05 -18.99 -33.29
CA GLY A 77 16.08 -18.11 -32.60
C GLY A 77 14.83 -18.77 -31.98
N GLN A 78 14.62 -20.08 -32.16
CA GLN A 78 13.41 -20.76 -31.64
C GLN A 78 13.61 -21.45 -30.28
N GLN A 79 14.84 -21.77 -29.87
CA GLN A 79 15.07 -22.41 -28.57
C GLN A 79 15.19 -21.38 -27.44
N ASP A 80 15.81 -20.23 -27.71
CA ASP A 80 15.99 -19.17 -26.73
C ASP A 80 14.67 -18.50 -26.33
N SER A 81 13.78 -18.27 -27.31
CA SER A 81 12.44 -17.71 -27.07
C SER A 81 11.50 -18.67 -26.35
N ARG A 82 11.65 -19.99 -26.54
CA ARG A 82 10.85 -21.00 -25.84
C ARG A 82 11.36 -21.25 -24.42
N ALA A 83 12.68 -21.19 -24.20
CA ALA A 83 13.29 -21.25 -22.88
C ALA A 83 12.98 -19.99 -22.06
N ALA A 84 13.12 -18.79 -22.64
CA ALA A 84 12.74 -17.53 -22.01
C ALA A 84 11.24 -17.45 -21.69
N ARG A 85 10.37 -17.94 -22.60
CA ARG A 85 8.93 -18.03 -22.36
C ARG A 85 8.57 -19.12 -21.35
N SER A 86 9.29 -20.23 -21.33
CA SER A 86 9.19 -21.27 -20.29
C SER A 86 9.67 -20.77 -18.94
N HIS A 87 10.69 -19.92 -18.90
CA HIS A 87 11.17 -19.26 -17.69
C HIS A 87 10.20 -18.18 -17.21
N GLN A 88 9.63 -17.37 -18.10
CA GLN A 88 8.55 -16.44 -17.76
C GLN A 88 7.29 -17.16 -17.29
N LEU A 89 6.93 -18.29 -17.91
CA LEU A 89 5.78 -19.10 -17.49
C LEU A 89 6.05 -19.83 -16.17
N LYS A 90 7.28 -20.27 -15.91
CA LYS A 90 7.69 -20.82 -14.61
C LYS A 90 7.79 -19.74 -13.54
N ASN A 91 8.32 -18.56 -13.82
CA ASN A 91 8.37 -17.42 -12.89
C ASN A 91 6.97 -16.87 -12.58
N ALA A 92 6.01 -16.99 -13.51
CA ALA A 92 4.60 -16.69 -13.24
C ALA A 92 3.90 -17.77 -12.40
N GLN A 93 4.48 -18.96 -12.29
CA GLN A 93 3.96 -20.10 -11.52
C GLN A 93 4.69 -20.27 -10.17
N GLU A 94 5.95 -19.84 -10.09
CA GLU A 94 6.75 -19.56 -8.90
C GLU A 94 6.66 -18.05 -8.57
N GLN A 95 5.45 -17.49 -8.56
CA GLN A 95 5.25 -16.17 -7.95
C GLN A 95 5.80 -16.28 -6.54
N GLU A 96 6.89 -15.55 -6.27
CA GLU A 96 7.50 -15.54 -4.95
C GLU A 96 6.40 -15.35 -3.91
N TRP A 97 6.26 -16.29 -2.99
CA TRP A 97 5.13 -16.37 -2.06
C TRP A 97 4.93 -15.07 -1.25
N ASN A 98 6.02 -14.32 -1.04
CA ASN A 98 6.11 -13.00 -0.41
C ASN A 98 5.62 -11.85 -1.31
N LEU A 99 5.53 -12.04 -2.62
CA LEU A 99 5.06 -11.08 -3.62
C LEU A 99 3.61 -11.32 -4.08
N LEU A 100 2.90 -12.27 -3.46
CA LEU A 100 1.48 -12.49 -3.73
C LEU A 100 0.69 -11.19 -3.48
N LEU A 101 0.13 -10.62 -4.54
CA LEU A 101 -0.69 -9.41 -4.49
C LEU A 101 -2.11 -9.76 -4.09
N VAL A 102 -2.56 -9.20 -2.96
CA VAL A 102 -3.94 -9.28 -2.51
C VAL A 102 -4.42 -7.86 -2.22
N ASN A 103 -5.51 -7.45 -2.87
CA ASN A 103 -6.10 -6.12 -2.80
C ASN A 103 -7.56 -6.16 -3.31
N PRO A 104 -8.31 -5.04 -3.41
CA PRO A 104 -9.74 -5.09 -3.74
C PRO A 104 -10.10 -5.72 -5.10
N TRP A 105 -9.14 -5.84 -6.02
CA TRP A 105 -9.33 -6.46 -7.34
C TRP A 105 -8.53 -7.76 -7.54
N ASN A 106 -7.69 -8.15 -6.57
CA ASN A 106 -6.95 -9.41 -6.56
C ASN A 106 -7.28 -10.16 -5.26
N PRO A 107 -8.26 -11.08 -5.27
CA PRO A 107 -8.58 -11.86 -4.09
C PRO A 107 -7.48 -12.87 -3.78
N MET A 108 -7.38 -13.24 -2.51
CA MET A 108 -6.51 -14.31 -2.04
C MET A 108 -6.85 -15.63 -2.76
N PRO A 109 -5.84 -16.47 -3.08
CA PRO A 109 -6.08 -17.81 -3.62
C PRO A 109 -7.02 -18.63 -2.75
N GLU A 110 -7.86 -19.46 -3.38
CA GLU A 110 -8.73 -20.38 -2.66
C GLU A 110 -7.90 -21.34 -1.79
N ASN A 111 -8.35 -21.57 -0.56
CA ASN A 111 -7.70 -22.45 0.42
C ASN A 111 -6.24 -22.07 0.75
N TYR A 112 -5.89 -20.78 0.65
CA TYR A 112 -4.61 -20.30 1.15
C TYR A 112 -4.55 -20.40 2.68
N GLU A 113 -3.61 -21.19 3.19
CA GLU A 113 -3.35 -21.36 4.62
C GLU A 113 -1.84 -21.26 4.87
N PRO A 114 -1.35 -20.17 5.49
CA PRO A 114 0.06 -20.05 5.82
C PRO A 114 0.41 -20.91 7.03
N GLU A 115 1.65 -21.37 7.10
CA GLU A 115 2.21 -21.90 8.34
C GLU A 115 2.54 -20.72 9.27
N LEU A 116 2.05 -20.75 10.51
CA LEU A 116 2.11 -19.61 11.41
C LEU A 116 3.09 -19.81 12.56
N THR A 117 3.85 -18.75 12.86
CA THR A 117 4.58 -18.60 14.12
C THR A 117 3.80 -17.65 15.04
N TYR A 118 3.45 -18.14 16.23
CA TYR A 118 2.74 -17.38 17.24
C TYR A 118 3.69 -16.52 18.07
N LEU A 119 3.35 -15.24 18.20
CA LEU A 119 4.04 -14.25 19.00
C LEU A 119 3.55 -14.30 20.46
N ARG A 120 4.36 -13.78 21.38
CA ARG A 120 4.07 -13.82 22.82
C ARG A 120 2.75 -13.14 23.22
N ASN A 121 2.28 -12.16 22.46
CA ASN A 121 1.05 -11.43 22.70
C ASN A 121 -0.19 -12.06 21.99
N GLY A 122 -0.08 -13.28 21.48
CA GLY A 122 -1.16 -14.00 20.81
C GLY A 122 -1.38 -13.62 19.34
N GLN A 123 -0.60 -12.67 18.82
CA GLN A 123 -0.51 -12.37 17.38
C GLN A 123 0.23 -13.51 16.65
N ALA A 124 0.14 -13.56 15.33
CA ALA A 124 0.82 -14.57 14.53
C ALA A 124 1.20 -14.04 13.15
N VAL A 125 2.30 -14.55 12.60
CA VAL A 125 2.77 -14.24 11.24
C VAL A 125 3.11 -15.50 10.51
N ASP A 126 3.20 -15.43 9.19
CA ASP A 126 3.80 -16.49 8.39
C ASP A 126 5.20 -16.82 8.93
N SER A 127 5.45 -18.08 9.24
CA SER A 127 6.70 -18.55 9.83
C SER A 127 7.93 -18.17 8.99
N ARG A 128 7.74 -18.00 7.67
CA ARG A 128 8.82 -17.66 6.74
C ARG A 128 9.31 -16.23 6.85
N CYS A 129 8.52 -15.29 7.38
CA CYS A 129 8.95 -13.90 7.60
C CYS A 129 9.32 -13.60 9.08
N TYR A 130 9.12 -14.57 9.97
CA TYR A 130 9.35 -14.39 11.40
C TYR A 130 10.80 -14.02 11.77
N PRO A 131 11.86 -14.62 11.20
CA PRO A 131 13.24 -14.26 11.56
C PRO A 131 13.54 -12.78 11.27
N GLU A 132 13.11 -12.29 10.12
CA GLU A 132 13.26 -10.89 9.71
C GLU A 132 12.43 -9.95 10.56
N LEU A 133 11.18 -10.34 10.87
CA LEU A 133 10.33 -9.59 11.78
C LEU A 133 10.99 -9.45 13.16
N GLN A 134 11.47 -10.56 13.72
CA GLN A 134 12.12 -10.59 15.03
C GLN A 134 13.31 -9.63 15.05
N GLN A 135 14.18 -9.70 14.04
CA GLN A 135 15.32 -8.79 13.93
C GLN A 135 14.89 -7.32 13.80
N MET A 136 13.88 -7.01 12.99
CA MET A 136 13.36 -5.64 12.83
C MET A 136 12.88 -5.07 14.17
N MET A 137 12.11 -5.86 14.93
CA MET A 137 11.56 -5.45 16.21
C MET A 137 12.66 -5.31 17.27
N ASP A 138 13.67 -6.18 17.26
CA ASP A 138 14.81 -6.12 18.17
C ASP A 138 15.70 -4.89 17.90
N ASP A 139 15.97 -4.58 16.63
CA ASP A 139 16.77 -3.42 16.26
C ASP A 139 16.03 -2.10 16.54
N CYS A 140 14.70 -2.07 16.39
CA CYS A 140 13.87 -0.95 16.80
C CYS A 140 13.95 -0.72 18.32
N ARG A 141 13.90 -1.79 19.11
CA ARG A 141 14.08 -1.75 20.57
C ARG A 141 15.50 -1.32 20.95
N ALA A 142 16.52 -1.83 20.26
CA ALA A 142 17.91 -1.46 20.49
C ALA A 142 18.18 0.03 20.17
N ALA A 143 17.42 0.61 19.24
CA ALA A 143 17.43 2.05 18.96
C ALA A 143 16.73 2.91 20.03
N GLY A 144 16.14 2.30 21.06
CA GLY A 144 15.51 2.98 22.19
C GLY A 144 14.00 3.22 22.03
N PHE A 145 13.35 2.57 21.07
CA PHE A 145 11.91 2.67 20.83
C PHE A 145 11.16 1.43 21.33
N ASP A 146 9.83 1.52 21.50
CA ASP A 146 9.03 0.38 21.97
C ASP A 146 7.88 0.08 21.00
N PRO A 147 8.16 -0.72 19.94
CA PRO A 147 7.14 -1.11 18.97
C PRO A 147 6.22 -2.22 19.52
N LEU A 148 4.92 -2.11 19.24
CA LEU A 148 3.89 -3.08 19.57
C LEU A 148 3.15 -3.53 18.32
N ILE A 149 3.11 -4.84 18.07
CA ILE A 149 2.22 -5.42 17.06
C ILE A 149 0.82 -5.52 17.66
N CYS A 150 -0.09 -4.66 17.23
CA CYS A 150 -1.48 -4.66 17.70
C CYS A 150 -2.41 -5.51 16.83
N ALA A 151 -2.05 -5.76 15.56
CA ALA A 151 -2.71 -6.73 14.71
C ALA A 151 -1.73 -7.41 13.74
N SER A 152 -2.06 -8.63 13.34
CA SER A 152 -1.22 -9.49 12.48
C SER A 152 -2.12 -10.44 11.69
N TYR A 153 -1.82 -11.74 11.59
CA TYR A 153 -2.68 -12.72 10.94
C TYR A 153 -4.15 -12.62 11.39
N ARG A 154 -5.05 -12.64 10.42
CA ARG A 154 -6.51 -12.66 10.64
C ARG A 154 -7.12 -13.84 9.91
N THR A 155 -8.01 -14.56 10.57
CA THR A 155 -8.86 -15.54 9.91
C THR A 155 -9.89 -14.84 9.00
N MET A 156 -10.50 -15.59 8.08
CA MET A 156 -11.61 -15.08 7.27
C MET A 156 -12.73 -14.51 8.15
N GLU A 157 -13.15 -15.26 9.18
CA GLU A 157 -14.18 -14.84 10.13
C GLU A 157 -13.81 -13.54 10.86
N LYS A 158 -12.56 -13.38 11.27
CA LYS A 158 -12.10 -12.14 11.93
C LYS A 158 -12.18 -10.95 10.97
N GLN A 159 -11.76 -11.13 9.72
CA GLN A 159 -11.83 -10.06 8.71
C GLN A 159 -13.28 -9.71 8.36
N GLU A 160 -14.18 -10.70 8.24
CA GLU A 160 -15.63 -10.49 8.07
C GLU A 160 -16.20 -9.64 9.21
N ALA A 161 -15.91 -10.00 10.46
CA ALA A 161 -16.41 -9.26 11.61
C ALA A 161 -15.89 -7.80 11.66
N LEU A 162 -14.63 -7.56 11.31
CA LEU A 162 -14.06 -6.21 11.24
C LEU A 162 -14.69 -5.36 10.13
N PHE A 163 -14.96 -5.97 8.97
CA PHE A 163 -15.61 -5.30 7.86
C PHE A 163 -17.06 -4.93 8.22
N GLU A 164 -17.83 -5.89 8.75
CA GLU A 164 -19.21 -5.66 9.19
C GLU A 164 -19.30 -4.58 10.29
N ASP A 165 -18.35 -4.54 11.25
CA ASP A 165 -18.30 -3.47 12.26
C ASP A 165 -17.99 -2.10 11.65
N LYS A 166 -17.09 -2.03 10.66
CA LYS A 166 -16.78 -0.78 9.95
C LYS A 166 -17.99 -0.27 9.18
N GLU A 167 -18.72 -1.13 8.47
CA GLU A 167 -19.97 -0.76 7.79
C GLU A 167 -21.00 -0.23 8.80
N ALA A 168 -21.20 -0.93 9.91
CA ALA A 168 -22.13 -0.52 10.95
C ALA A 168 -21.75 0.84 11.57
N ARG A 169 -20.45 1.13 11.72
CA ARG A 169 -19.97 2.44 12.17
C ARG A 169 -20.28 3.54 11.15
N LEU A 170 -20.00 3.31 9.87
CA LEU A 170 -20.29 4.27 8.80
C LEU A 170 -21.79 4.59 8.70
N ILE A 171 -22.66 3.58 8.85
CA ILE A 171 -24.11 3.78 8.89
C ILE A 171 -24.51 4.69 10.07
N ARG A 172 -23.94 4.47 11.26
CA ARG A 172 -24.20 5.33 12.44
C ARG A 172 -23.70 6.76 12.25
N GLU A 173 -22.62 6.92 11.49
CA GLU A 173 -22.03 8.23 11.14
C GLU A 173 -22.81 8.93 9.99
N GLY A 174 -23.83 8.29 9.41
CA GLY A 174 -24.70 8.87 8.40
C GLY A 174 -24.23 8.68 6.96
N CYS A 175 -23.31 7.74 6.71
CA CYS A 175 -22.91 7.36 5.35
C CYS A 175 -24.13 6.84 4.55
N PRO A 176 -24.35 7.30 3.31
CA PRO A 176 -25.42 6.77 2.46
C PRO A 176 -25.28 5.26 2.23
N GLU A 177 -26.37 4.51 2.36
CA GLU A 177 -26.36 3.04 2.27
C GLU A 177 -25.68 2.51 0.99
N ASN A 178 -25.82 3.21 -0.14
CA ASN A 178 -25.20 2.84 -1.42
C ASN A 178 -23.68 3.14 -1.51
N GLU A 179 -23.09 3.74 -0.48
CA GLU A 179 -21.67 4.11 -0.39
C GLU A 179 -20.95 3.36 0.73
N VAL A 180 -21.69 2.83 1.73
CA VAL A 180 -21.13 2.19 2.94
C VAL A 180 -20.07 1.14 2.62
N GLU A 181 -20.36 0.19 1.73
CA GLU A 181 -19.43 -0.89 1.39
C GLU A 181 -18.13 -0.34 0.77
N ALA A 182 -18.26 0.61 -0.16
CA ALA A 182 -17.12 1.22 -0.84
C ALA A 182 -16.26 2.07 0.11
N GLU A 183 -16.88 2.83 1.02
CA GLU A 183 -16.15 3.61 2.04
C GLU A 183 -15.55 2.73 3.14
N ALA A 184 -16.18 1.60 3.47
CA ALA A 184 -15.61 0.61 4.38
C ALA A 184 -14.35 -0.03 3.77
N ALA A 185 -14.42 -0.43 2.50
CA ALA A 185 -13.35 -1.11 1.77
C ALA A 185 -12.07 -0.29 1.62
N LYS A 186 -12.13 1.04 1.71
CA LYS A 186 -10.95 1.92 1.71
C LYS A 186 -10.14 1.87 3.01
N VAL A 187 -10.74 1.38 4.10
CA VAL A 187 -10.15 1.37 5.47
C VAL A 187 -9.99 -0.04 6.01
N VAL A 188 -10.94 -0.93 5.73
CA VAL A 188 -10.87 -2.33 6.10
C VAL A 188 -11.07 -3.11 4.81
N ALA A 189 -10.03 -3.80 4.35
CA ALA A 189 -10.13 -4.59 3.13
C ALA A 189 -11.28 -5.60 3.21
N TYR A 190 -11.98 -5.80 2.08
CA TYR A 190 -13.07 -6.75 1.99
C TYR A 190 -12.57 -8.18 2.37
N PRO A 191 -13.36 -9.01 3.05
CA PRO A 191 -12.92 -10.35 3.44
C PRO A 191 -12.44 -11.19 2.24
N GLY A 192 -11.24 -11.77 2.36
CA GLY A 192 -10.55 -12.47 1.27
C GLY A 192 -9.67 -11.56 0.40
N THR A 193 -9.61 -10.26 0.70
CA THR A 193 -8.74 -9.26 0.03
C THR A 193 -7.79 -8.55 1.00
N SER A 194 -7.66 -9.05 2.23
CA SER A 194 -6.79 -8.48 3.25
C SER A 194 -5.44 -9.20 3.32
N GLU A 195 -4.34 -8.47 3.28
CA GLU A 195 -3.00 -9.03 3.44
C GLU A 195 -2.76 -9.66 4.82
N HIS A 196 -3.52 -9.25 5.85
CA HIS A 196 -3.48 -9.92 7.16
C HIS A 196 -3.90 -11.40 7.05
N GLN A 197 -4.73 -11.76 6.08
CA GLN A 197 -5.12 -13.16 5.88
C GLN A 197 -4.00 -14.00 5.27
N LEU A 198 -2.99 -13.36 4.67
CA LEU A 198 -1.78 -14.04 4.20
C LEU A 198 -0.78 -14.33 5.33
N GLY A 199 -0.93 -13.70 6.51
CA GLY A 199 0.08 -13.73 7.57
C GLY A 199 1.32 -12.88 7.26
N LEU A 200 1.29 -12.06 6.21
CA LEU A 200 2.40 -11.22 5.76
C LEU A 200 2.26 -9.75 6.11
N ALA A 201 1.14 -9.35 6.70
CA ALA A 201 0.88 -7.99 7.13
C ALA A 201 0.76 -7.86 8.65
N LEU A 202 1.20 -6.70 9.14
CA LEU A 202 1.29 -6.33 10.55
C LEU A 202 0.85 -4.89 10.73
N ASP A 203 0.04 -4.65 11.75
CA ASP A 203 -0.20 -3.31 12.27
C ASP A 203 0.72 -3.11 13.48
N ILE A 204 1.71 -2.22 13.33
CA ILE A 204 2.70 -1.89 14.35
C ILE A 204 2.40 -0.48 14.85
N VAL A 205 2.42 -0.28 16.16
CA VAL A 205 2.18 1.02 16.82
C VAL A 205 3.25 1.30 17.86
N ASP A 206 3.39 2.57 18.24
CA ASP A 206 4.16 2.95 19.43
C ASP A 206 3.40 2.55 20.70
N VAL A 207 4.07 1.93 21.69
CA VAL A 207 3.42 1.60 22.97
C VAL A 207 2.81 2.82 23.65
N SER A 208 3.40 4.01 23.48
CA SER A 208 2.91 5.28 24.03
C SER A 208 1.72 5.87 23.28
N TYR A 209 1.44 5.41 22.05
CA TYR A 209 0.33 5.87 21.22
C TYR A 209 -0.19 4.70 20.37
N GLN A 210 -1.32 4.11 20.76
CA GLN A 210 -1.83 2.87 20.14
C GLN A 210 -3.05 3.08 19.23
N GLN A 211 -3.36 4.34 18.87
CA GLN A 211 -4.44 4.63 17.93
C GLN A 211 -3.99 4.31 16.50
N LEU A 212 -4.90 3.77 15.69
CA LEU A 212 -4.69 3.51 14.27
C LEU A 212 -5.23 4.70 13.46
N ASP A 213 -4.51 5.81 13.54
CA ASP A 213 -4.76 7.03 12.78
C ASP A 213 -3.45 7.67 12.29
N THR A 214 -3.56 8.71 11.47
CA THR A 214 -2.41 9.30 10.78
C THR A 214 -1.35 9.84 11.72
N GLU A 215 -1.71 10.19 12.96
CA GLU A 215 -0.75 10.68 13.98
C GLU A 215 0.30 9.64 14.37
N GLN A 216 0.06 8.34 14.08
CA GLN A 216 1.11 7.32 14.19
C GLN A 216 2.40 7.74 13.49
N GLU A 217 2.32 8.39 12.32
CA GLU A 217 3.49 8.81 11.56
C GLU A 217 4.43 9.71 12.36
N ASN A 218 3.89 10.47 13.31
CA ASN A 218 4.64 11.39 14.16
C ASN A 218 5.30 10.70 15.36
N THR A 219 4.98 9.43 15.61
CA THR A 219 5.57 8.68 16.71
C THR A 219 7.03 8.30 16.41
N PRO A 220 7.90 8.23 17.43
CA PRO A 220 9.28 7.80 17.25
C PRO A 220 9.40 6.39 16.63
N VAL A 221 8.52 5.47 17.00
CA VAL A 221 8.46 4.12 16.42
C VAL A 221 8.23 4.18 14.90
N GLN A 222 7.22 4.91 14.42
CA GLN A 222 6.97 4.95 12.97
C GLN A 222 8.05 5.67 12.20
N GLN A 223 8.60 6.77 12.74
CA GLN A 223 9.74 7.44 12.10
C GLN A 223 10.94 6.50 11.94
N TRP A 224 11.16 5.60 12.91
CA TRP A 224 12.17 4.57 12.78
C TRP A 224 11.79 3.52 11.75
N LEU A 225 10.57 2.98 11.79
CA LEU A 225 10.12 1.92 10.88
C LEU A 225 10.10 2.40 9.42
N MET A 226 9.53 3.57 9.11
CA MET A 226 9.51 4.13 7.76
C MET A 226 10.91 4.31 7.15
N LYS A 227 11.95 4.50 7.98
CA LYS A 227 13.34 4.64 7.55
C LYS A 227 14.08 3.29 7.43
N ASN A 228 13.63 2.24 8.12
CA ASN A 228 14.42 1.03 8.33
C ASN A 228 13.73 -0.28 7.97
N SER A 229 12.39 -0.34 7.91
CA SER A 229 11.63 -1.59 7.74
C SER A 229 12.05 -2.38 6.50
N TRP A 230 12.39 -1.67 5.41
CA TRP A 230 12.78 -2.25 4.14
C TRP A 230 14.05 -3.09 4.22
N LYS A 231 14.96 -2.77 5.16
CA LYS A 231 16.19 -3.55 5.40
C LYS A 231 15.90 -4.97 5.88
N TYR A 232 14.71 -5.18 6.43
CA TYR A 232 14.21 -6.45 6.92
C TYR A 232 13.15 -7.04 5.99
N GLY A 233 12.94 -6.47 4.80
CA GLY A 233 11.96 -6.96 3.84
C GLY A 233 10.53 -6.51 4.08
N PHE A 234 10.31 -5.52 4.96
CA PHE A 234 8.99 -4.94 5.23
C PHE A 234 8.84 -3.56 4.59
N VAL A 235 7.72 -3.32 3.93
CA VAL A 235 7.39 -2.01 3.33
C VAL A 235 6.20 -1.38 4.05
N LEU A 236 6.21 -0.04 4.16
CA LEU A 236 5.00 0.71 4.47
C LEU A 236 4.04 0.51 3.30
N ARG A 237 2.97 -0.26 3.51
CA ARG A 237 2.19 -0.82 2.39
C ARG A 237 1.29 0.20 1.72
N TYR A 238 0.73 1.11 2.51
CA TYR A 238 -0.25 2.10 2.08
C TYR A 238 0.24 3.51 2.40
N PRO A 239 1.17 4.08 1.61
CA PRO A 239 1.62 5.47 1.76
C PRO A 239 0.61 6.47 1.17
N THR A 240 0.67 7.72 1.65
CA THR A 240 -0.30 8.79 1.33
C THR A 240 -0.47 9.09 -0.16
N ASP A 241 0.57 8.94 -0.97
CA ASP A 241 0.58 9.28 -2.39
C ASP A 241 0.20 8.11 -3.31
N LYS A 242 -0.20 6.97 -2.75
CA LYS A 242 -0.51 5.74 -3.52
C LYS A 242 -1.92 5.20 -3.32
N SER A 243 -2.79 5.86 -2.55
CA SER A 243 -4.15 5.38 -2.28
C SER A 243 -5.00 5.17 -3.55
N ASP A 244 -4.78 5.96 -4.60
CA ASP A 244 -5.45 5.77 -5.89
C ASP A 244 -5.04 4.47 -6.62
N ILE A 245 -3.85 3.95 -6.29
CA ILE A 245 -3.29 2.71 -6.85
C ILE A 245 -3.58 1.53 -5.94
N THR A 246 -3.45 1.67 -4.62
CA THR A 246 -3.64 0.56 -3.66
C THR A 246 -5.11 0.32 -3.33
N GLY A 247 -5.96 1.35 -3.49
CA GLY A 247 -7.37 1.32 -3.09
C GLY A 247 -7.61 1.46 -1.59
N ILE A 248 -6.55 1.62 -0.80
CA ILE A 248 -6.59 1.75 0.67
C ILE A 248 -6.03 3.12 1.06
N ILE A 249 -6.63 3.73 2.09
CA ILE A 249 -6.16 5.02 2.64
C ILE A 249 -4.73 4.93 3.18
N TYR A 250 -4.14 6.07 3.53
CA TYR A 250 -2.88 6.10 4.24
C TYR A 250 -2.98 5.37 5.59
N GLU A 251 -2.12 4.38 5.79
CA GLU A 251 -2.03 3.60 7.03
C GLU A 251 -0.58 3.51 7.50
N PRO A 252 -0.06 4.51 8.25
CA PRO A 252 1.32 4.54 8.73
C PRO A 252 1.70 3.35 9.63
N TRP A 253 0.72 2.59 10.12
CA TRP A 253 0.92 1.41 10.97
C TRP A 253 1.03 0.10 10.18
N HIS A 254 0.58 0.03 8.92
CA HIS A 254 0.46 -1.23 8.17
C HIS A 254 1.73 -1.54 7.38
N TYR A 255 2.43 -2.59 7.80
CA TYR A 255 3.65 -3.08 7.17
C TYR A 255 3.43 -4.45 6.52
N ARG A 256 3.93 -4.61 5.29
CA ARG A 256 3.83 -5.84 4.50
C ARG A 256 5.21 -6.44 4.25
N TYR A 257 5.38 -7.73 4.52
CA TYR A 257 6.58 -8.47 4.13
C TYR A 257 6.57 -8.78 2.62
N VAL A 258 7.63 -8.38 1.94
CA VAL A 258 7.86 -8.61 0.50
C VAL A 258 9.24 -9.20 0.20
N GLY A 259 10.05 -9.49 1.23
CA GLY A 259 11.45 -9.90 1.05
C GLY A 259 12.40 -8.70 0.95
N LYS A 260 13.68 -8.89 1.31
CA LYS A 260 14.65 -7.79 1.46
C LYS A 260 14.98 -7.12 0.14
N GLU A 261 15.12 -7.91 -0.92
CA GLU A 261 15.46 -7.46 -2.26
C GLU A 261 14.34 -6.57 -2.83
N ALA A 262 13.11 -7.07 -2.83
CA ALA A 262 11.95 -6.30 -3.30
C ALA A 262 11.69 -5.06 -2.43
N ALA A 263 11.79 -5.18 -1.11
CA ALA A 263 11.58 -4.04 -0.22
C ALA A 263 12.62 -2.94 -0.45
N ALA A 264 13.88 -3.29 -0.69
CA ALA A 264 14.93 -2.33 -1.02
C ALA A 264 14.63 -1.60 -2.33
N GLU A 265 14.27 -2.32 -3.40
CA GLU A 265 13.93 -1.71 -4.68
C GLU A 265 12.69 -0.80 -4.58
N MET A 266 11.65 -1.26 -3.88
CA MET A 266 10.44 -0.46 -3.63
C MET A 266 10.76 0.81 -2.85
N TYR A 267 11.61 0.73 -1.83
CA TYR A 267 12.01 1.88 -1.03
C TYR A 267 12.85 2.88 -1.82
N GLU A 268 13.86 2.41 -2.57
CA GLU A 268 14.74 3.26 -3.38
C GLU A 268 13.99 3.99 -4.50
N ASN A 269 13.01 3.32 -5.12
CA ASN A 269 12.23 3.85 -6.24
C ASN A 269 10.87 4.44 -5.83
N LYS A 270 10.53 4.43 -4.54
CA LYS A 270 9.25 4.94 -4.00
C LYS A 270 8.01 4.30 -4.65
N LEU A 271 8.06 2.99 -4.79
CA LEU A 271 7.00 2.19 -5.40
C LEU A 271 6.07 1.60 -4.34
N CYS A 272 4.77 1.54 -4.63
CA CYS A 272 3.90 0.57 -3.96
C CYS A 272 4.07 -0.83 -4.58
N LEU A 273 3.50 -1.86 -3.95
CA LEU A 273 3.65 -3.24 -4.41
C LEU A 273 3.05 -3.43 -5.82
N GLU A 274 1.93 -2.77 -6.10
CA GLU A 274 1.30 -2.78 -7.43
C GLU A 274 2.25 -2.26 -8.52
N GLU A 275 2.88 -1.11 -8.30
CA GLU A 275 3.84 -0.52 -9.23
C GLU A 275 5.08 -1.40 -9.40
N TYR A 276 5.60 -1.98 -8.30
CA TYR A 276 6.72 -2.91 -8.34
C TYR A 276 6.43 -4.15 -9.20
N LEU A 277 5.20 -4.68 -9.11
CA LEU A 277 4.77 -5.83 -9.91
C LEU A 277 4.37 -5.44 -11.35
N GLY A 278 4.31 -4.15 -11.68
CA GLY A 278 3.86 -3.65 -12.98
C GLY A 278 2.37 -3.88 -13.24
N ILE A 279 1.55 -3.92 -12.19
CA ILE A 279 0.10 -4.17 -12.25
C ILE A 279 -0.63 -2.85 -11.98
N ASN A 280 -1.39 -2.36 -12.97
CA ASN A 280 -2.26 -1.17 -12.90
C ASN A 280 -3.73 -1.53 -13.15
#